data_AF-A0ABD3E3T7-F1
#
_entry.id   AF-A0ABD3E3T7-F1
#
_cell.length_a   1.000
_cell.length_b   1.000
_cell.length_c   1.000
_cell.angle_alpha   90.00
_cell.angle_beta   90.00
_cell.angle_gamma   90.00
#
_symmetry.space_group_name_H-M   'P 1'
#
loop_
_entity.id
_entity.type
_entity.pdbx_description
1 polymer ?
#
loop_
_entity_poly.entity_id
_entity_poly.type
_entity_poly.pdbx_seq_one_letter_code
_entity_poly.pdbx_strand_id
1 'polypeptide(L)'
;MDFSELEAIESLRWSWHSWPVSKPEVSSLVVPLSILSTPLMAFNELPILPYEPLNCSGCEAVLNPYARVDYVSKIWSCSFCYRKNPFPKSYAHINENNIPAELFPTYSTVEYQSGTGTVPGLDPGLGRSVSSPMGLRSNSNSFSSVSAYSSSGLGLGSDRAGFGAGPGPAFVFVVDACSSEDELTALKRELLHVITRLPENALVSLVVFDAMVMMYDLGFTECLKVVIFHGEREVSSELAKQFLGLHHMKQSLGKTAVQKQGFLMPVSDW
;
A
#
# COMPACT_ATOMS: atom_id res chain seq x y z
N MET A 1 -31.83 -12.79 -2.85
CA MET A 1 -30.37 -12.81 -2.72
C MET A 1 -30.06 -13.51 -1.42
N ASP A 2 -29.28 -14.59 -1.48
CA ASP A 2 -28.83 -15.26 -0.26
C ASP A 2 -27.61 -14.54 0.35
N PHE A 3 -27.16 -14.95 1.53
CA PHE A 3 -26.03 -14.27 2.20
C PHE A 3 -24.68 -14.53 1.51
N SER A 4 -24.56 -15.61 0.74
CA SER A 4 -23.34 -15.95 0.00
C SER A 4 -23.21 -15.09 -1.25
N GLU A 5 -24.31 -14.81 -1.94
CA GLU A 5 -24.38 -13.84 -3.03
C GLU A 5 -24.05 -12.42 -2.55
N LEU A 6 -24.56 -12.01 -1.38
CA LEU A 6 -24.22 -10.71 -0.79
C LEU A 6 -22.73 -10.60 -0.44
N GLU A 7 -22.16 -11.64 0.17
CA GLU A 7 -20.73 -11.68 0.51
C GLU A 7 -19.85 -11.66 -0.75
N ALA A 8 -20.27 -12.32 -1.83
CA ALA A 8 -19.58 -12.30 -3.11
C ALA A 8 -19.60 -10.92 -3.80
N ILE A 9 -20.55 -10.04 -3.46
CA ILE A 9 -20.68 -8.69 -4.03
C ILE A 9 -20.00 -7.65 -3.13
N GLU A 10 -20.28 -7.70 -1.83
CA GLU A 10 -19.82 -6.66 -0.89
C GLU A 10 -18.47 -6.99 -0.26
N SER A 11 -18.01 -8.25 -0.30
CA SER A 11 -16.89 -8.79 0.50
C SER A 11 -17.10 -8.69 2.02
N LEU A 12 -18.37 -8.58 2.44
CA LEU A 12 -18.77 -8.40 3.83
C LEU A 12 -19.67 -9.55 4.29
N ARG A 13 -19.34 -10.12 5.45
CA ARG A 13 -20.17 -11.10 6.14
C ARG A 13 -20.57 -10.57 7.52
N TRP A 14 -21.86 -10.31 7.68
CA TRP A 14 -22.42 -9.80 8.92
C TRP A 14 -22.92 -10.95 9.81
N SER A 15 -22.74 -10.84 11.12
CA SER A 15 -23.42 -11.74 12.07
C SER A 15 -24.92 -11.47 12.11
N TRP A 16 -25.34 -10.22 11.89
CA TRP A 16 -26.72 -9.78 11.86
C TRP A 16 -26.96 -8.77 10.73
N HIS A 17 -27.88 -9.07 9.80
CA HIS A 17 -28.30 -8.16 8.73
C HIS A 17 -29.44 -7.20 9.14
N SER A 18 -30.01 -7.41 10.32
CA SER A 18 -30.99 -6.51 10.94
C SER A 18 -30.51 -6.19 12.34
N TRP A 19 -30.31 -4.90 12.62
CA TRP A 19 -29.71 -4.47 13.88
C TRP A 19 -30.78 -4.17 14.92
N PRO A 20 -30.55 -4.52 16.20
CA PRO A 20 -31.38 -4.02 17.28
C PRO A 20 -31.33 -2.50 17.35
N VAL A 21 -32.44 -1.89 17.77
CA VAL A 21 -32.58 -0.42 17.79
C VAL A 21 -32.15 0.19 19.13
N SER A 22 -31.89 -0.65 20.15
CA SER A 22 -31.55 -0.21 21.49
C SER A 22 -30.32 -0.93 22.05
N LYS A 23 -29.55 -0.22 22.89
CA LYS A 23 -28.36 -0.80 23.56
C LYS A 23 -28.68 -2.04 24.41
N PRO A 24 -29.79 -2.09 25.19
CA PRO A 24 -30.12 -3.28 25.97
C PRO A 24 -30.34 -4.52 25.12
N GLU A 25 -30.97 -4.39 23.95
CA GLU A 25 -31.16 -5.49 23.01
C GLU A 25 -29.83 -5.92 22.38
N VAL A 26 -28.93 -4.98 22.07
CA VAL A 26 -27.58 -5.33 21.61
C VAL A 26 -26.81 -6.12 22.68
N SER A 27 -26.91 -5.73 23.95
CA SER A 27 -26.27 -6.41 25.06
C SER A 27 -26.86 -7.78 25.39
N SER A 28 -28.09 -8.08 24.94
CA SER A 28 -28.70 -9.40 25.12
C SER A 28 -28.35 -10.39 24.01
N LEU A 29 -27.72 -9.93 22.92
CA LEU A 29 -27.27 -10.82 21.85
C LEU A 29 -26.13 -11.72 22.33
N VAL A 30 -26.33 -13.04 22.19
CA VAL A 30 -25.27 -14.04 22.47
C VAL A 30 -24.12 -13.92 21.45
N VAL A 31 -24.46 -13.66 20.18
CA VAL A 31 -23.49 -13.37 19.12
C VAL A 31 -23.46 -11.85 18.92
N PRO A 32 -22.30 -11.18 19.06
CA PRO A 32 -22.24 -9.73 18.95
C PRO A 32 -22.56 -9.26 17.53
N LEU A 33 -22.94 -7.98 17.40
CA LEU A 33 -22.91 -7.28 16.11
C LEU A 33 -21.46 -7.20 15.63
N SER A 34 -21.13 -7.94 14.58
CA SER A 34 -19.80 -8.04 14.03
C SER A 34 -19.85 -8.21 12.52
N ILE A 35 -18.72 -7.93 11.89
CA ILE A 35 -18.51 -8.04 10.45
C ILE A 35 -17.16 -8.70 10.19
N LEU A 36 -17.14 -9.64 9.25
CA LEU A 36 -15.92 -10.10 8.60
C LEU A 36 -15.82 -9.39 7.26
N SER A 37 -14.70 -8.73 7.00
CA SER A 37 -14.46 -7.95 5.78
C SER A 37 -13.21 -8.47 5.09
N THR A 38 -13.26 -8.57 3.77
CA THR A 38 -12.11 -8.88 2.91
C THR A 38 -11.80 -7.66 2.04
N PRO A 39 -11.03 -6.67 2.52
CA PRO A 39 -10.87 -5.39 1.82
C PRO A 39 -10.24 -5.51 0.42
N LEU A 40 -9.35 -6.49 0.24
CA LEU A 40 -8.69 -6.79 -1.04
C LEU A 40 -9.34 -8.01 -1.72
N MET A 41 -10.66 -8.13 -1.61
CA MET A 41 -11.40 -9.19 -2.30
C MET A 41 -11.21 -9.06 -3.81
N ALA A 42 -10.86 -10.17 -4.46
CA ALA A 42 -10.71 -10.20 -5.91
C ALA A 42 -12.11 -10.21 -6.55
N PHE A 43 -12.48 -9.11 -7.19
CA PHE A 43 -13.69 -9.03 -8.02
C PHE A 43 -13.31 -9.00 -9.49
N ASN A 44 -14.11 -9.66 -10.34
CA ASN A 44 -13.88 -9.67 -11.78
C ASN A 44 -14.06 -8.27 -12.41
N GLU A 45 -14.81 -7.37 -11.78
CA GLU A 45 -15.13 -6.03 -12.28
C GLU A 45 -15.13 -4.96 -11.15
N LEU A 46 -14.09 -4.94 -10.30
CA LEU A 46 -13.94 -3.86 -9.30
C LEU A 46 -13.81 -2.50 -10.03
N PRO A 47 -14.70 -1.52 -9.80
CA PRO A 47 -14.57 -0.22 -10.45
C PRO A 47 -13.36 0.53 -9.89
N ILE A 48 -12.39 0.82 -10.76
CA ILE A 48 -11.23 1.67 -10.45
C ILE A 48 -11.52 3.08 -10.93
N LEU A 49 -11.56 4.03 -10.00
CA LEU A 49 -11.83 5.44 -10.27
C LEU A 49 -10.51 6.19 -10.46
N PRO A 50 -10.27 6.85 -11.62
CA PRO A 50 -8.97 7.43 -11.98
C PRO A 50 -8.74 8.82 -11.36
N TYR A 51 -9.27 9.05 -10.15
CA TYR A 51 -9.23 10.32 -9.46
C TYR A 51 -9.29 10.13 -7.95
N GLU A 52 -8.92 11.18 -7.20
CA GLU A 52 -8.91 11.16 -5.74
C GLU A 52 -10.34 11.15 -5.15
N PRO A 53 -10.54 10.47 -4.00
CA PRO A 53 -11.83 10.41 -3.32
C PRO A 53 -12.28 11.79 -2.83
N LEU A 54 -13.60 12.04 -2.88
CA LEU A 54 -14.18 13.24 -2.29
C LEU A 54 -14.49 13.03 -0.81
N ASN A 55 -13.66 13.56 0.08
CA ASN A 55 -13.82 13.42 1.53
C ASN A 55 -14.75 14.48 2.16
N CYS A 56 -15.47 14.07 3.20
CA CYS A 56 -16.25 14.99 4.04
C CYS A 56 -15.32 15.88 4.87
N SER A 57 -15.56 17.21 4.84
CA SER A 57 -14.81 18.21 5.61
C SER A 57 -14.90 18.09 7.14
N GLY A 58 -15.75 17.19 7.66
CA GLY A 58 -16.00 17.04 9.09
C GLY A 58 -15.52 15.74 9.71
N CYS A 59 -15.65 14.63 8.99
CA CYS A 59 -15.32 13.30 9.50
C CYS A 59 -14.45 12.48 8.53
N GLU A 60 -14.00 13.11 7.43
CA GLU A 60 -13.15 12.50 6.39
C GLU A 60 -13.75 11.31 5.64
N ALA A 61 -14.98 10.88 5.98
CA ALA A 61 -15.71 9.86 5.24
C ALA A 61 -15.82 10.22 3.75
N VAL A 62 -15.58 9.23 2.90
CA VAL A 62 -15.61 9.36 1.44
C VAL A 62 -17.05 9.42 0.93
N LEU A 63 -17.29 10.21 -0.11
CA LEU A 63 -18.55 10.22 -0.86
C LEU A 63 -18.91 8.78 -1.29
N ASN A 64 -20.16 8.39 -1.08
CA ASN A 64 -20.65 7.05 -1.35
C ASN A 64 -22.13 7.10 -1.77
N PRO A 65 -22.70 6.02 -2.33
CA PRO A 65 -24.06 6.02 -2.87
C PRO A 65 -25.16 6.36 -1.86
N TYR A 66 -24.87 6.26 -0.55
CA TYR A 66 -25.82 6.58 0.52
C TYR A 66 -25.84 8.08 0.90
N ALA A 67 -24.98 8.90 0.30
CA ALA A 67 -24.99 10.35 0.50
C ALA A 67 -26.21 10.99 -0.17
N ARG A 68 -26.83 11.97 0.49
CA ARG A 68 -27.92 12.75 -0.12
C ARG A 68 -27.34 13.90 -0.92
N VAL A 69 -27.76 14.03 -2.18
CA VAL A 69 -27.26 15.06 -3.09
C VAL A 69 -28.36 16.06 -3.44
N ASP A 70 -28.03 17.35 -3.31
CA ASP A 70 -28.79 18.45 -3.87
C ASP A 70 -28.11 18.92 -5.15
N TYR A 71 -28.69 18.55 -6.29
CA TYR A 71 -28.17 18.89 -7.62
C TYR A 71 -28.32 20.37 -7.98
N VAL A 72 -29.23 21.11 -7.31
CA VAL A 72 -29.45 22.53 -7.59
C VAL A 72 -28.37 23.35 -6.90
N SER A 73 -28.17 23.13 -5.60
CA SER A 73 -27.16 23.85 -4.82
C SER A 73 -25.75 23.26 -4.94
N LYS A 74 -25.61 22.10 -5.59
CA LYS A 74 -24.33 21.37 -5.74
C LYS A 74 -23.71 21.06 -4.37
N ILE A 75 -24.53 20.52 -3.47
CA ILE A 75 -24.14 20.15 -2.10
C ILE A 75 -24.49 18.68 -1.87
N TRP A 76 -23.64 17.97 -1.14
CA TRP A 76 -23.94 16.63 -0.63
C TRP A 76 -23.91 16.60 0.89
N SER A 77 -24.81 15.82 1.48
CA SER A 77 -24.85 15.53 2.91
C SER A 77 -24.16 14.20 3.19
N CYS A 78 -23.14 14.23 4.05
CA CYS A 78 -22.41 13.02 4.46
C CYS A 78 -23.34 12.02 5.16
N SER A 79 -23.26 10.74 4.79
CA SER A 79 -24.07 9.65 5.35
C SER A 79 -23.73 9.31 6.81
N PHE A 80 -22.57 9.75 7.31
CA PHE A 80 -22.12 9.48 8.68
C PHE A 80 -22.39 10.65 9.63
N CYS A 81 -21.90 11.85 9.31
CA CYS A 81 -21.98 13.02 10.19
C CYS A 81 -23.04 14.05 9.78
N TYR A 82 -23.78 13.81 8.69
CA TYR A 82 -24.82 14.70 8.14
C TYR A 82 -24.35 16.11 7.74
N ARG A 83 -23.05 16.40 7.82
CA ARG A 83 -22.48 17.67 7.37
C ARG A 83 -22.73 17.85 5.87
N LYS A 84 -23.13 19.07 5.51
CA LYS A 84 -23.25 19.53 4.13
C LYS A 84 -21.87 19.92 3.60
N ASN A 85 -21.48 19.36 2.46
CA ASN A 85 -20.21 19.63 1.80
C ASN A 85 -20.50 20.11 0.37
N PRO A 86 -19.90 21.21 -0.11
CA PRO A 86 -20.03 21.62 -1.50
C PRO A 86 -19.26 20.65 -2.40
N PHE A 87 -19.78 20.42 -3.62
CA PHE A 87 -19.02 19.72 -4.64
C PHE A 87 -17.88 20.60 -5.19
N PRO A 88 -16.71 20.02 -5.52
CA PRO A 88 -15.64 20.75 -6.18
C PRO A 88 -16.00 21.08 -7.63
N LYS A 89 -15.23 21.97 -8.26
CA LYS A 89 -15.49 22.44 -9.64
C LYS A 89 -15.50 21.31 -10.68
N SER A 90 -14.77 20.21 -10.46
CA SER A 90 -14.78 19.03 -11.33
C SER A 90 -16.17 18.38 -11.45
N TYR A 91 -17.07 18.62 -10.49
CA TYR A 91 -18.43 18.10 -10.46
C TYR A 91 -19.46 19.14 -10.89
N ALA A 92 -19.04 20.23 -11.56
CA ALA A 92 -19.95 21.32 -11.95
C ALA A 92 -21.17 20.85 -12.77
N HIS A 93 -21.00 19.79 -13.57
CA HIS A 93 -22.04 19.22 -14.44
C HIS A 93 -22.92 18.16 -13.77
N ILE A 94 -22.74 17.88 -12.48
CA ILE A 94 -23.51 16.84 -11.78
C ILE A 94 -25.01 17.13 -11.85
N ASN A 95 -25.83 16.15 -12.20
CA ASN A 95 -27.28 16.23 -12.19
C ASN A 95 -27.88 14.81 -12.11
N GLU A 96 -29.21 14.68 -12.05
CA GLU A 96 -29.89 13.39 -11.93
C GLU A 96 -29.52 12.39 -13.04
N ASN A 97 -29.19 12.87 -14.24
CA ASN A 97 -28.80 12.04 -15.39
C ASN A 97 -27.28 11.93 -15.55
N ASN A 98 -26.50 12.66 -14.74
CA ASN A 98 -25.04 12.72 -14.82
C ASN A 98 -24.47 12.69 -13.41
N ILE A 99 -24.49 11.51 -12.80
CA ILE A 99 -23.94 11.28 -11.47
C ILE A 99 -22.51 10.71 -11.58
N PRO A 100 -21.61 11.11 -10.68
CA PRO A 100 -20.27 10.53 -10.59
C PRO A 100 -20.35 9.04 -10.22
N ALA A 101 -19.30 8.30 -10.55
CA ALA A 101 -19.28 6.85 -10.38
C ALA A 101 -19.44 6.41 -8.92
N GLU A 102 -18.92 7.18 -7.96
CA GLU A 102 -19.10 6.94 -6.51
C GLU A 102 -20.56 6.95 -6.05
N LEU A 103 -21.46 7.52 -6.84
CA LEU A 103 -22.88 7.61 -6.52
C LEU A 103 -23.72 6.59 -7.28
N PHE A 104 -23.12 5.73 -8.11
CA PHE A 104 -23.85 4.63 -8.71
C PHE A 104 -24.29 3.65 -7.62
N PRO A 105 -25.59 3.29 -7.54
CA PRO A 105 -26.08 2.37 -6.51
C PRO A 105 -25.42 0.98 -6.56
N THR A 106 -24.92 0.58 -7.72
CA THR A 106 -24.20 -0.68 -7.93
C THR A 106 -22.73 -0.62 -7.49
N TYR A 107 -22.20 0.56 -7.22
CA TYR A 107 -20.80 0.77 -6.83
C TYR A 107 -20.70 0.88 -5.30
N SER A 108 -21.10 -0.19 -4.61
CA SER A 108 -20.96 -0.30 -3.14
C SER A 108 -19.51 -0.37 -2.68
N THR A 109 -18.64 -0.90 -3.55
CA THR A 109 -17.19 -1.01 -3.35
C THR A 109 -16.48 -0.50 -4.59
N VAL A 110 -15.54 0.42 -4.42
CA VAL A 110 -14.71 0.99 -5.50
C VAL A 110 -13.28 1.15 -5.02
N GLU A 111 -12.34 1.16 -5.95
CA GLU A 111 -10.95 1.50 -5.68
C GLU A 111 -10.62 2.85 -6.31
N TYR A 112 -9.93 3.72 -5.58
CA TYR A 112 -9.46 5.00 -6.10
C TYR A 112 -8.00 4.86 -6.49
N GLN A 113 -7.67 5.26 -7.71
CA GLN A 113 -6.28 5.37 -8.11
C GLN A 113 -5.71 6.65 -7.51
N SER A 114 -4.81 6.51 -6.53
CA SER A 114 -4.10 7.67 -6.01
C SER A 114 -3.23 8.26 -7.12
N GLY A 115 -3.32 9.56 -7.30
CA GLY A 115 -2.60 10.26 -8.36
C GLY A 115 -1.09 10.18 -8.15
N THR A 116 -0.43 9.19 -8.74
CA THR A 116 0.98 9.32 -9.12
C THR A 116 1.00 10.32 -10.27
N GLY A 117 1.11 11.60 -9.93
CA GLY A 117 0.88 12.71 -10.85
C GLY A 117 1.59 12.54 -12.20
N THR A 118 0.81 12.26 -13.24
CA THR A 118 1.07 12.70 -14.62
C THR A 118 -0.28 12.84 -15.31
N VAL A 119 -0.84 14.06 -15.28
CA VAL A 119 -1.85 14.44 -16.27
C VAL A 119 -1.08 14.68 -17.57
N PRO A 120 -1.33 13.94 -18.67
CA PRO A 120 -0.68 14.24 -19.93
C PRO A 120 -1.28 15.53 -20.49
N GLY A 121 -0.49 16.60 -20.47
CA GLY A 121 -0.82 17.87 -21.12
C GLY A 121 -1.38 18.92 -20.18
N LEU A 122 -0.50 19.64 -19.49
CA LEU A 122 -0.66 21.06 -19.11
C LEU A 122 0.72 21.62 -18.72
N ASP A 123 1.06 22.77 -19.29
CA ASP A 123 2.38 23.40 -19.31
C ASP A 123 3.08 23.58 -17.94
N PRO A 124 4.42 23.44 -17.86
CA PRO A 124 5.17 23.74 -16.65
C PRO A 124 5.40 25.25 -16.54
N GLY A 125 4.48 25.95 -15.89
CA GLY A 125 4.60 27.40 -15.70
C GLY A 125 3.61 27.98 -14.72
N LEU A 126 3.84 27.75 -13.42
CA LEU A 126 3.79 28.74 -12.33
C LEU A 126 3.71 27.99 -10.99
N GLY A 127 4.77 28.10 -10.19
CA GLY A 127 4.80 27.58 -8.84
C GLY A 127 3.78 28.27 -7.94
N ARG A 128 3.09 27.48 -7.11
CA ARG A 128 2.57 27.93 -5.82
C ARG A 128 2.80 26.83 -4.79
N SER A 129 3.80 27.08 -3.95
CA SER A 129 4.00 26.45 -2.66
C SER A 129 2.75 26.62 -1.81
N VAL A 130 2.08 25.52 -1.47
CA VAL A 130 1.18 25.47 -0.32
C VAL A 130 1.80 24.54 0.70
N SER A 131 2.40 25.15 1.72
CA SER A 131 2.85 24.49 2.93
C SER A 131 1.67 23.80 3.60
N SER A 132 1.64 22.46 3.55
CA SER A 132 0.77 21.68 4.44
C SER A 132 1.39 21.67 5.83
N PRO A 133 0.64 21.99 6.91
CA PRO A 133 1.11 21.73 8.25
C PRO A 133 1.06 20.23 8.53
N MET A 134 2.13 19.75 9.16
CA MET A 134 2.23 18.42 9.76
C MET A 134 1.15 18.18 10.81
N GLY A 135 0.54 16.99 10.74
CA GLY A 135 0.35 16.14 11.90
C GLY A 135 -1.02 16.16 12.57
N LEU A 136 -1.79 15.09 12.35
CA LEU A 136 -2.63 14.50 13.39
C LEU A 136 -2.36 12.99 13.43
N ARG A 137 -1.80 12.56 14.56
CA ARG A 137 -1.60 11.17 14.93
C ARG A 137 -2.95 10.61 15.36
N SER A 138 -3.56 9.76 14.54
CA SER A 138 -4.62 8.86 15.01
C SER A 138 -3.99 7.56 15.47
N ASN A 139 -4.17 7.27 16.77
CA ASN A 139 -3.72 6.06 17.41
C ASN A 139 -4.75 4.96 17.13
N SER A 140 -4.57 4.24 16.01
CA SER A 140 -5.24 2.97 15.75
C SER A 140 -4.17 1.91 15.54
N ASN A 141 -4.03 1.02 16.53
CA ASN A 141 -3.27 -0.22 16.38
C ASN A 141 -3.99 -1.11 15.36
N SER A 142 -3.70 -0.89 14.08
CA SER A 142 -4.01 -1.81 13.00
C SER A 142 -2.71 -2.09 12.28
N PHE A 143 -2.25 -3.33 12.39
CA PHE A 143 -1.10 -3.86 11.67
C PHE A 143 -1.47 -3.99 10.18
N SER A 144 -1.55 -2.87 9.47
CA SER A 144 -1.80 -2.89 8.03
C SER A 144 -0.47 -3.10 7.31
N SER A 145 -0.08 -4.36 7.12
CA SER A 145 0.92 -4.74 6.12
C SER A 145 0.29 -4.60 4.73
N VAL A 146 0.27 -3.38 4.20
CA VAL A 146 -0.21 -3.11 2.83
C VAL A 146 0.97 -3.20 1.86
N SER A 147 1.16 -4.37 1.27
CA SER A 147 1.89 -4.51 0.01
C SER A 147 0.88 -4.31 -1.12
N ALA A 148 0.62 -3.05 -1.50
CA ALA A 148 -0.14 -2.75 -2.71
C ALA A 148 0.77 -3.01 -3.92
N TYR A 149 0.58 -4.15 -4.60
CA TYR A 149 1.13 -4.39 -5.92
C TYR A 149 0.04 -4.06 -6.95
N SER A 150 0.16 -2.91 -7.61
CA SER A 150 -0.54 -2.71 -8.88
C SER A 150 0.40 -3.23 -9.97
N SER A 151 0.19 -4.47 -10.42
CA SER A 151 0.87 -5.01 -11.59
C SER A 151 0.20 -4.50 -12.85
N SER A 152 0.55 -3.29 -13.29
CA SER A 152 0.28 -2.83 -14.66
C SER A 152 1.44 -3.29 -15.56
N GLY A 153 1.14 -4.24 -16.43
CA GLY A 153 2.10 -4.88 -17.32
C GLY A 153 2.58 -4.03 -18.51
N LEU A 154 3.75 -4.45 -19.00
CA LEU A 154 4.25 -4.43 -20.38
C LEU A 154 4.08 -3.12 -21.19
N GLY A 155 5.15 -2.32 -21.19
CA GLY A 155 5.45 -1.38 -22.27
C GLY A 155 6.90 -1.59 -22.72
N LEU A 156 7.10 -2.13 -23.92
CA LEU A 156 8.39 -2.10 -24.61
C LEU A 156 8.80 -0.65 -24.86
N GLY A 157 10.05 -0.32 -24.56
CA GLY A 157 10.66 0.92 -25.04
C GLY A 157 11.80 1.36 -24.15
N SER A 158 13.03 1.14 -24.61
CA SER A 158 14.20 1.92 -24.20
C SER A 158 13.81 3.39 -24.16
N ASP A 159 13.98 4.05 -23.02
CA ASP A 159 14.88 5.19 -22.94
C ASP A 159 15.14 5.62 -21.49
N ARG A 160 16.43 5.76 -21.20
CA ARG A 160 16.97 6.36 -19.97
C ARG A 160 16.46 7.80 -19.83
N ALA A 161 15.55 8.04 -18.90
CA ALA A 161 15.58 9.18 -17.96
C ALA A 161 14.28 9.28 -17.15
N GLY A 162 14.41 9.11 -15.83
CA GLY A 162 13.70 9.88 -14.80
C GLY A 162 12.18 9.87 -14.80
N PHE A 163 11.58 8.90 -14.11
CA PHE A 163 10.20 9.02 -13.63
C PHE A 163 10.05 8.36 -12.25
N GLY A 164 9.74 9.18 -11.24
CA GLY A 164 8.84 8.92 -10.09
C GLY A 164 8.85 7.62 -9.27
N ALA A 165 9.73 6.66 -9.53
CA ALA A 165 9.72 5.36 -8.87
C ALA A 165 10.41 5.47 -7.50
N GLY A 166 9.62 5.39 -6.42
CA GLY A 166 10.18 4.94 -5.15
C GLY A 166 10.86 3.58 -5.33
N PRO A 167 11.77 3.19 -4.41
CA PRO A 167 12.36 1.86 -4.46
C PRO A 167 11.23 0.81 -4.54
N GLY A 168 11.38 -0.17 -5.42
CA GLY A 168 10.42 -1.28 -5.51
C GLY A 168 10.33 -2.05 -4.19
N PRO A 169 9.40 -3.00 -4.08
CA PRO A 169 9.22 -3.78 -2.85
C PRO A 169 10.53 -4.46 -2.44
N ALA A 170 10.83 -4.46 -1.15
CA ALA A 170 12.01 -5.12 -0.60
C ALA A 170 11.65 -6.50 -0.04
N PHE A 171 12.40 -7.52 -0.45
CA PHE A 171 12.32 -8.89 0.01
C PHE A 171 13.62 -9.28 0.71
N VAL A 172 13.54 -9.56 2.00
CA VAL A 172 14.68 -10.04 2.79
C VAL A 172 14.49 -11.52 3.05
N PHE A 173 15.29 -12.35 2.39
CA PHE A 173 15.30 -13.80 2.61
C PHE A 173 16.15 -14.10 3.85
N VAL A 174 15.52 -14.64 4.89
CA VAL A 174 16.18 -15.05 6.13
C VAL A 174 16.16 -16.58 6.19
N VAL A 175 17.34 -17.20 6.10
CA VAL A 175 17.52 -18.63 5.90
C VAL A 175 18.22 -19.27 7.10
N ASP A 176 17.62 -20.30 7.68
CA ASP A 176 18.25 -21.14 8.69
C ASP A 176 19.21 -22.15 8.02
N ALA A 177 20.49 -22.11 8.37
CA ALA A 177 21.51 -23.03 7.88
C ALA A 177 21.67 -24.28 8.77
N CYS A 178 20.93 -24.42 9.87
CA CYS A 178 20.98 -25.58 10.77
C CYS A 178 20.15 -26.79 10.28
N SER A 179 19.64 -26.73 9.04
CA SER A 179 18.85 -27.79 8.42
C SER A 179 19.74 -28.82 7.71
N SER A 180 19.15 -29.96 7.33
CA SER A 180 19.88 -30.99 6.57
C SER A 180 20.25 -30.50 5.15
N GLU A 181 21.30 -31.07 4.56
CA GLU A 181 21.76 -30.68 3.22
C GLU A 181 20.69 -30.87 2.13
N ASP A 182 19.88 -31.92 2.26
CA ASP A 182 18.76 -32.20 1.34
C ASP A 182 17.68 -31.10 1.42
N GLU A 183 17.33 -30.65 2.63
CA GLU A 183 16.38 -29.56 2.86
C GLU A 183 16.94 -28.22 2.36
N LEU A 184 18.22 -27.92 2.64
CA LEU A 184 18.88 -26.71 2.14
C LEU A 184 18.96 -26.70 0.61
N THR A 185 19.19 -27.86 0.00
CA THR A 185 19.19 -28.00 -1.47
C THR A 185 17.81 -27.76 -2.06
N ALA A 186 16.76 -28.30 -1.43
CA ALA A 186 15.38 -28.03 -1.83
C ALA A 186 15.03 -26.55 -1.66
N LEU A 187 15.35 -25.95 -0.50
CA LEU A 187 15.11 -24.54 -0.21
C LEU A 187 15.82 -23.63 -1.21
N LYS A 188 17.08 -23.91 -1.55
CA LYS A 188 17.83 -23.16 -2.55
C LYS A 188 17.13 -23.13 -3.90
N ARG A 189 16.54 -24.27 -4.34
CA ARG A 189 15.78 -24.33 -5.59
C ARG A 189 14.52 -23.47 -5.53
N GLU A 190 13.78 -23.52 -4.43
CA GLU A 190 12.57 -22.72 -4.24
C GLU A 190 12.88 -21.22 -4.12
N LEU A 191 13.94 -20.83 -3.42
CA LEU A 191 14.37 -19.43 -3.34
C LEU A 191 14.71 -18.86 -4.73
N LEU A 192 15.46 -19.60 -5.54
CA LEU A 192 15.76 -19.21 -6.91
C LEU A 192 14.48 -19.08 -7.74
N HIS A 193 13.55 -20.03 -7.59
CA HIS A 193 12.26 -19.97 -8.28
C HIS A 193 11.42 -18.75 -7.88
N VAL A 194 11.35 -18.41 -6.59
CA VAL A 194 10.66 -17.20 -6.11
C VAL A 194 11.31 -15.95 -6.68
N ILE A 195 12.64 -15.84 -6.66
CA ILE A 195 13.36 -14.67 -7.18
C ILE A 195 13.03 -14.43 -8.66
N THR A 196 12.92 -15.48 -9.48
CA THR A 196 12.55 -15.35 -10.90
C THR A 196 11.12 -14.82 -11.14
N ARG A 197 10.27 -14.84 -10.12
CA ARG A 197 8.88 -14.34 -10.19
C ARG A 197 8.73 -12.94 -9.60
N LEU A 198 9.77 -12.39 -8.97
CA LEU A 198 9.73 -11.05 -8.40
C LEU A 198 9.79 -9.98 -9.52
N PRO A 199 9.16 -8.81 -9.31
CA PRO A 199 9.34 -7.66 -10.19
C PRO A 199 10.82 -7.27 -10.34
N GLU A 200 11.23 -6.80 -11.51
CA GLU A 200 12.64 -6.44 -11.80
C GLU A 200 13.17 -5.33 -10.86
N ASN A 201 12.31 -4.41 -10.45
CA ASN A 201 12.64 -3.33 -9.53
C ASN A 201 12.58 -3.73 -8.05
N ALA A 202 12.23 -4.98 -7.74
CA ALA A 202 12.19 -5.47 -6.37
C ALA A 202 13.61 -5.54 -5.80
N LEU A 203 13.78 -5.06 -4.57
CA LEU A 203 15.06 -5.13 -3.86
C LEU A 203 15.14 -6.47 -3.13
N VAL A 204 16.24 -7.19 -3.25
CA VAL A 204 16.47 -8.48 -2.60
C VAL A 204 17.66 -8.38 -1.65
N SER A 205 17.53 -9.00 -0.48
CA SER A 205 18.60 -9.21 0.49
C SER A 205 18.63 -10.65 0.97
N LEU A 206 19.81 -11.15 1.35
CA LEU A 206 20.01 -12.49 1.89
C LEU A 206 20.70 -12.42 3.26
N VAL A 207 20.03 -13.02 4.26
CA VAL A 207 20.54 -13.26 5.61
C VAL A 207 20.50 -14.76 5.86
N VAL A 208 21.63 -15.33 6.24
CA VAL A 208 21.73 -16.76 6.60
C VAL A 208 22.13 -16.84 8.05
N PHE A 209 21.48 -17.67 8.86
CA PHE A 209 21.81 -17.80 10.28
C PHE A 209 22.01 -19.25 10.71
N ASP A 210 22.92 -19.43 11.65
CA ASP A 210 23.18 -20.64 12.42
C ASP A 210 23.57 -20.24 13.86
N ALA A 211 24.74 -20.66 14.36
CA ALA A 211 25.34 -20.08 15.56
C ALA A 211 25.71 -18.58 15.40
N MET A 212 25.92 -18.15 14.15
CA MET A 212 26.21 -16.78 13.75
C MET A 212 25.14 -16.29 12.76
N VAL A 213 25.01 -14.98 12.61
CA VAL A 213 24.12 -14.37 11.60
C VAL A 213 24.98 -13.73 10.51
N MET A 214 24.87 -14.25 9.29
CA MET A 214 25.61 -13.83 8.12
C MET A 214 24.72 -12.99 7.20
N MET A 215 25.12 -11.75 6.95
CA MET A 215 24.44 -10.84 6.03
C MET A 215 25.30 -10.65 4.77
N TYR A 216 24.76 -11.02 3.61
CA TYR A 216 25.48 -11.01 2.35
C TYR A 216 25.37 -9.64 1.66
N ASP A 217 26.51 -9.06 1.29
CA ASP A 217 26.59 -7.87 0.44
C ASP A 217 26.57 -8.34 -1.02
N LEU A 218 25.36 -8.38 -1.59
CA LEU A 218 25.11 -8.87 -2.94
C LEU A 218 25.70 -7.94 -4.00
N GLY A 219 25.78 -6.63 -3.71
CA GLY A 219 26.25 -5.60 -4.63
C GLY A 219 27.76 -5.55 -4.82
N PHE A 220 28.50 -6.39 -4.11
CA PHE A 220 29.95 -6.49 -4.23
C PHE A 220 30.31 -7.62 -5.19
N THR A 221 30.59 -7.28 -6.46
CA THR A 221 30.83 -8.26 -7.52
C THR A 221 32.29 -8.75 -7.62
N GLU A 222 33.22 -8.16 -6.85
CA GLU A 222 34.64 -8.55 -6.87
C GLU A 222 34.87 -9.85 -6.09
N CYS A 223 34.16 -10.07 -4.98
CA CYS A 223 34.17 -11.31 -4.20
C CYS A 223 32.94 -11.42 -3.29
N LEU A 224 32.79 -12.53 -2.57
CA LEU A 224 31.73 -12.67 -1.57
C LEU A 224 32.07 -11.85 -0.32
N LYS A 225 31.35 -10.74 -0.13
CA LYS A 225 31.46 -9.92 1.08
C LYS A 225 30.30 -10.22 2.02
N VAL A 226 30.62 -10.55 3.28
CA VAL A 226 29.65 -10.95 4.30
C VAL A 226 29.95 -10.20 5.59
N VAL A 227 28.91 -9.65 6.22
CA VAL A 227 28.97 -9.10 7.57
C VAL A 227 28.42 -10.14 8.53
N ILE A 228 29.19 -10.48 9.57
CA ILE A 228 28.85 -11.55 10.51
C ILE A 228 28.55 -10.94 11.88
N PHE A 229 27.41 -11.30 12.45
CA PHE A 229 27.00 -10.97 13.80
C PHE A 229 26.98 -12.22 14.67
N HIS A 230 27.25 -12.06 15.96
CA HIS A 230 27.21 -13.15 16.92
C HIS A 230 25.76 -13.45 17.30
N GLY A 231 25.29 -14.70 17.12
CA GLY A 231 23.87 -15.05 17.31
C GLY A 231 23.34 -14.82 18.72
N GLU A 232 24.19 -14.98 19.74
CA GLU A 232 23.80 -14.76 21.14
C GLU A 232 23.85 -13.30 21.62
N ARG A 233 24.31 -12.37 20.77
CA ARG A 233 24.44 -10.95 21.16
C ARG A 233 23.31 -10.14 20.53
N GLU A 234 22.59 -9.40 21.36
CA GLU A 234 21.62 -8.42 20.87
C GLU A 234 22.37 -7.21 20.29
N VAL A 235 22.06 -6.87 19.04
CA VAL A 235 22.66 -5.73 18.31
C VAL A 235 21.59 -4.68 18.10
N SER A 236 21.82 -3.45 18.57
CA SER A 236 20.86 -2.36 18.39
C SER A 236 20.74 -1.94 16.93
N SER A 237 19.63 -1.29 16.57
CA SER A 237 19.39 -0.81 15.20
C SER A 237 20.47 0.17 14.73
N GLU A 238 20.99 1.01 15.63
CA GLU A 238 22.01 2.02 15.36
C GLU A 238 23.36 1.36 15.11
N LEU A 239 23.71 0.38 15.95
CA LEU A 239 24.96 -0.35 15.84
C LEU A 239 24.97 -1.24 14.59
N ALA A 240 23.85 -1.89 14.26
CA ALA A 240 23.68 -2.63 13.01
C ALA A 240 23.83 -1.70 11.79
N LYS A 241 23.18 -0.53 11.79
CA LYS A 241 23.35 0.48 10.72
C LYS A 241 24.81 0.92 10.57
N GLN A 242 25.53 1.09 11.68
CA GLN A 242 26.94 1.46 11.66
C GLN A 242 27.79 0.34 11.05
N PHE A 243 27.60 -0.91 11.46
CA PHE A 243 28.34 -2.06 10.93
C PHE A 243 28.03 -2.34 9.46
N LEU A 244 26.80 -2.10 9.02
CA LEU A 244 26.38 -2.23 7.63
C LEU A 244 26.72 -0.99 6.78
N GLY A 245 27.33 0.04 7.35
CA GLY A 245 27.66 1.27 6.63
C GLY A 245 26.45 2.03 6.09
N LEU A 246 25.25 1.81 6.64
CA LEU A 246 23.99 2.45 6.25
C LEU A 246 23.86 3.89 6.77
N HIS A 247 24.98 4.59 6.98
CA HIS A 247 24.97 5.94 7.50
C HIS A 247 24.43 6.93 6.45
N HIS A 248 23.43 7.70 6.88
CA HIS A 248 23.00 8.91 6.20
C HIS A 248 24.07 10.00 6.47
N MET A 249 25.08 10.14 5.62
CA MET A 249 25.84 11.39 5.60
C MET A 249 24.86 12.50 5.19
N LYS A 250 24.68 13.52 6.04
CA LYS A 250 24.11 14.79 5.61
C LYS A 250 24.95 15.27 4.43
N GLN A 251 24.31 15.46 3.28
CA GLN A 251 24.93 15.96 2.04
C GLN A 251 25.87 17.13 2.35
N SER A 252 27.17 16.95 2.14
CA SER A 252 28.03 18.09 1.82
C SER A 252 27.79 18.43 0.35
N LEU A 253 27.47 19.69 0.09
CA LEU A 253 27.20 20.28 -1.20
C LEU A 253 28.22 19.82 -2.26
N GLY A 254 27.74 19.20 -3.36
CA GLY A 254 28.53 19.02 -4.58
C GLY A 254 29.22 17.67 -4.78
N LYS A 255 28.49 16.56 -4.70
CA LYS A 255 28.75 15.30 -5.46
C LYS A 255 27.55 14.36 -5.28
N THR A 256 26.88 13.99 -6.37
CA THR A 256 25.87 12.93 -6.40
C THR A 256 26.55 11.59 -6.14
N ALA A 257 26.71 11.22 -4.86
CA ALA A 257 27.05 9.87 -4.47
C ALA A 257 25.74 9.06 -4.47
N VAL A 258 25.59 8.18 -5.46
CA VAL A 258 24.61 7.09 -5.39
C VAL A 258 24.98 6.27 -4.16
N GLN A 259 24.12 6.30 -3.15
CA GLN A 259 24.28 5.52 -1.93
C GLN A 259 24.09 4.05 -2.33
N LYS A 260 25.17 3.33 -2.65
CA LYS A 260 25.11 1.90 -2.98
C LYS A 260 24.80 1.13 -1.70
N GLN A 261 23.52 0.86 -1.45
CA GLN A 261 23.09 -0.10 -0.44
C GLN A 261 23.40 -1.51 -0.96
N GLY A 262 24.65 -1.97 -0.86
CA GLY A 262 25.07 -3.26 -1.43
C GLY A 262 24.31 -4.49 -0.88
N PHE A 263 23.64 -4.35 0.27
CA PHE A 263 22.82 -5.39 0.88
C PHE A 263 21.40 -5.52 0.32
N LEU A 264 20.91 -4.51 -0.42
CA LEU A 264 19.60 -4.52 -1.07
C LEU A 264 19.81 -4.25 -2.56
N MET A 265 19.64 -5.29 -3.37
CA MET A 265 19.86 -5.21 -4.81
C MET A 265 18.58 -5.38 -5.61
N PRO A 266 18.32 -4.52 -6.61
CA PRO A 266 17.28 -4.76 -7.60
C PRO A 266 17.45 -6.13 -8.25
N VAL A 267 16.37 -6.88 -8.46
CA VAL A 267 16.39 -8.15 -9.22
C VAL A 267 16.99 -7.96 -10.62
N SER A 268 16.78 -6.80 -11.24
CA SER A 268 17.39 -6.43 -12.54
C SER A 268 18.91 -6.46 -12.56
N ASP A 269 19.56 -6.31 -11.41
CA ASP A 269 21.01 -6.16 -11.30
C ASP A 269 21.71 -7.48 -10.93
N TRP A 270 20.96 -8.59 -10.85
CA TRP A 270 21.46 -9.95 -10.61
C TRP A 270 21.96 -10.65 -11.89
#